data_AF-A0A7D4DXK4-F1
#
_entry.id   AF-A0A7D4DXK4-F1
#
_cell.length_a   1.000
_cell.length_b   1.000
_cell.length_c   1.000
_cell.angle_alpha   90.00
_cell.angle_beta   90.00
_cell.angle_gamma   90.00
#
_symmetry.space_group_name_H-M   'P 1'
#
loop_
_entity.id
_entity.type
_entity.pdbx_description
1 polymer ?
#
loop_
_entity_poly.entity_id
_entity_poly.type
_entity_poly.pdbx_seq_one_letter_code
_entity_poly.pdbx_strand_id
1 'polypeptide(L)'
;MTYCVAARLDSGLVFLADSRTNAGVDQISVFRKMTVFERPGDRVMVLMSSGNLAVSQAVLNALARQHDEGGETVWNAPDMFEATRRVGAAVRDVYHHEAPALREQGVDFNVNLIFGGQIGAERCRLFQVYSAGNFIEAGQECPYFQIGEAKYGKPILDRVLRPDTSLDEAAKCALISMDSTLRSNISVGLPLDLLVYDTHSLRVTHFASIDEHNEYFRMIRGTWGERLRQVFAEIPDPLWTNPDAPESLVPLSRVHQPLRAEPVDTLAPSYAAPQVLAEDPGKDQAN
;
A
#
# COMPACT_ATOMS: atom_id res chain seq x y z
N MET A 1 -1.36 5.32 11.26
CA MET A 1 0.05 4.99 11.56
C MET A 1 0.34 3.54 11.22
N THR A 2 0.23 3.16 9.95
CA THR A 2 0.48 1.79 9.47
C THR A 2 0.47 1.81 7.95
N TYR A 3 1.33 1.04 7.29
CA TYR A 3 1.15 0.66 5.90
C TYR A 3 1.57 -0.80 5.70
N CYS A 4 0.64 -1.60 5.18
CA CYS A 4 0.84 -2.98 4.80
C CYS A 4 0.35 -3.18 3.37
N VAL A 5 1.09 -3.96 2.59
CA VAL A 5 0.72 -4.36 1.23
C VAL A 5 0.96 -5.85 1.04
N ALA A 6 0.06 -6.51 0.32
CA ALA A 6 0.27 -7.87 -0.14
C ALA A 6 -0.20 -8.06 -1.58
N ALA A 7 0.51 -8.89 -2.33
CA ALA A 7 0.25 -9.21 -3.72
C ALA A 7 0.09 -10.72 -3.92
N ARG A 8 -0.86 -11.10 -4.77
CA ARG A 8 -1.12 -12.45 -5.25
C ARG A 8 -0.80 -12.53 -6.74
N LEU A 9 0.21 -13.32 -7.06
CA LEU A 9 0.76 -13.50 -8.39
C LEU A 9 0.60 -14.96 -8.80
N ASP A 10 0.81 -15.26 -10.08
CA ASP A 10 0.73 -16.63 -10.58
C ASP A 10 1.82 -17.53 -9.99
N SER A 11 2.97 -16.95 -9.63
CA SER A 11 4.11 -17.65 -9.01
C SER A 11 4.08 -17.69 -7.49
N GLY A 12 3.17 -16.97 -6.82
CA GLY A 12 3.12 -16.93 -5.36
C GLY A 12 2.56 -15.67 -4.73
N LEU A 13 3.06 -15.35 -3.54
CA LEU A 13 2.59 -14.24 -2.72
C LEU A 13 3.77 -13.37 -2.25
N VAL A 14 3.55 -12.06 -2.16
CA VAL A 14 4.49 -11.10 -1.57
C VAL A 14 3.76 -10.30 -0.50
N PHE A 15 4.36 -10.16 0.67
CA PHE A 15 3.83 -9.39 1.80
C PHE A 15 4.89 -8.42 2.31
N LEU A 16 4.52 -7.15 2.53
CA LEU A 16 5.40 -6.14 3.09
C LEU A 16 4.65 -5.28 4.12
N ALA A 17 5.14 -5.28 5.36
CA ALA A 17 4.56 -4.53 6.47
C ALA A 17 5.56 -3.56 7.07
N ASP A 18 5.11 -2.34 7.38
CA ASP A 18 5.84 -1.43 8.28
C ASP A 18 5.62 -1.82 9.76
N SER A 19 6.38 -1.22 10.68
CA SER A 19 6.29 -1.56 12.11
C SER A 19 5.99 -0.38 13.04
N ARG A 20 6.05 0.86 12.54
CA ARG A 20 5.70 2.04 13.34
C ARG A 20 4.21 2.01 13.71
N THR A 21 3.92 2.10 14.99
CA THR A 21 2.56 1.96 15.52
C THR A 21 2.28 3.02 16.56
N ASN A 22 1.05 3.53 16.56
CA ASN A 22 0.53 4.38 17.63
C ASN A 22 -0.07 3.51 18.74
N ALA A 23 0.52 3.56 19.94
CA ALA A 23 0.03 2.87 21.13
C ALA A 23 -0.71 3.80 22.09
N GLY A 24 -0.81 5.11 21.80
CA GLY A 24 -1.43 6.11 22.66
C GLY A 24 -0.90 7.51 22.41
N VAL A 25 -1.43 8.51 23.11
CA VAL A 25 -0.91 9.88 23.06
C VAL A 25 0.59 9.87 23.41
N ASP A 26 1.41 10.39 22.51
CA ASP A 26 2.88 10.43 22.59
C ASP A 26 3.59 9.07 22.67
N GLN A 27 2.89 7.96 22.39
CA GLN A 27 3.46 6.62 22.41
C GLN A 27 3.57 6.04 21.00
N ILE A 28 4.61 6.45 20.29
CA ILE A 28 5.00 5.84 19.01
C ILE A 28 6.03 4.76 19.29
N SER A 29 5.75 3.53 18.87
CA SER A 29 6.61 2.36 19.14
C SER A 29 6.66 1.42 17.94
N VAL A 30 7.56 0.43 18.01
CA VAL A 30 7.76 -0.58 16.97
C VAL A 30 7.01 -1.85 17.37
N PHE A 31 6.01 -2.22 16.57
CA PHE A 31 5.27 -3.48 16.70
C PHE A 31 5.22 -4.18 15.35
N ARG A 32 5.49 -5.49 15.33
CA ARG A 32 5.33 -6.29 14.12
C ARG A 32 3.85 -6.35 13.73
N LYS A 33 3.59 -6.10 12.45
CA LYS A 33 2.25 -6.13 11.86
C LYS A 33 2.05 -7.27 10.89
N MET A 34 2.98 -8.23 10.87
CA MET A 34 2.91 -9.45 10.08
C MET A 34 3.04 -10.64 11.04
N THR A 35 2.17 -11.63 10.90
CA THR A 35 2.23 -12.89 11.65
C THR A 35 2.05 -14.06 10.70
N VAL A 36 2.91 -15.06 10.85
CA VAL A 36 2.92 -16.26 10.01
C VAL A 36 2.40 -17.46 10.82
N PHE A 37 1.45 -18.17 10.23
CA PHE A 37 0.92 -19.45 10.69
C PHE A 37 1.43 -20.52 9.74
N GLU A 38 2.44 -21.28 10.16
CA GLU A 38 3.11 -22.26 9.31
C GLU A 38 2.98 -23.66 9.91
N ARG A 39 2.57 -24.62 9.06
CA ARG A 39 2.76 -26.06 9.28
C ARG A 39 3.43 -26.61 8.03
N PRO A 40 4.77 -26.81 8.04
CA PRO A 40 5.51 -27.18 6.84
C PRO A 40 4.94 -28.41 6.14
N GLY A 41 4.75 -28.33 4.83
CA GLY A 41 4.16 -29.40 4.01
C GLY A 41 2.63 -29.50 4.05
N ASP A 42 1.96 -28.70 4.90
CA ASP A 42 0.48 -28.62 4.97
C ASP A 42 -0.02 -27.22 4.62
N ARG A 43 0.44 -26.18 5.32
CA ARG A 43 -0.09 -24.82 5.13
C ARG A 43 0.89 -23.71 5.49
N VAL A 44 0.77 -22.59 4.79
CA VAL A 44 1.35 -21.30 5.16
C VAL A 44 0.26 -20.26 5.04
N MET A 45 0.00 -19.53 6.13
CA MET A 45 -0.95 -18.42 6.16
C MET A 45 -0.28 -17.21 6.81
N VAL A 46 -0.50 -16.03 6.27
CA VAL A 46 0.09 -14.78 6.72
C VAL A 46 -1.05 -13.81 7.02
N LEU A 47 -1.03 -13.24 8.22
CA LEU A 47 -1.93 -12.20 8.68
C LEU A 47 -1.15 -10.89 8.79
N MET A 48 -1.67 -9.83 8.18
CA MET A 48 -1.18 -8.47 8.35
C MET A 48 -2.24 -7.59 8.99
N SER A 49 -1.84 -6.67 9.88
CA SER A 49 -2.77 -5.85 10.63
C SER A 49 -2.58 -4.34 10.44
N SER A 50 -3.69 -3.60 10.58
CA SER A 50 -3.73 -2.15 10.68
C SER A 50 -4.97 -1.71 11.47
N GLY A 51 -4.96 -0.50 12.00
CA GLY A 51 -6.03 0.05 12.82
C GLY A 51 -5.62 0.13 14.28
N ASN A 52 -6.56 -0.14 15.20
CA ASN A 52 -6.31 -0.10 16.63
C ASN A 52 -5.43 -1.29 17.05
N LEU A 53 -4.30 -0.99 17.70
CA LEU A 53 -3.31 -2.00 18.11
C LEU A 53 -3.92 -3.04 19.05
N ALA A 54 -4.64 -2.61 20.09
CA ALA A 54 -5.25 -3.50 21.07
C ALA A 54 -6.28 -4.43 20.42
N VAL A 55 -7.12 -3.91 19.52
CA VAL A 55 -8.09 -4.71 18.75
C VAL A 55 -7.36 -5.74 17.88
N SER A 56 -6.35 -5.32 17.12
CA SER A 56 -5.60 -6.24 16.24
C SER A 56 -4.88 -7.34 17.00
N GLN A 57 -4.32 -7.04 18.18
CA GLN A 57 -3.69 -8.02 19.06
C GLN A 57 -4.71 -8.96 19.69
N ALA A 58 -5.89 -8.46 20.07
CA ALA A 58 -6.97 -9.30 20.58
C ALA A 58 -7.45 -10.30 19.51
N VAL A 59 -7.61 -9.86 18.26
CA VAL A 59 -7.95 -10.75 17.13
C VAL A 59 -6.85 -11.78 16.91
N LEU A 60 -5.58 -11.37 16.88
CA LEU A 60 -4.46 -12.30 16.73
C LEU A 60 -4.41 -13.33 17.87
N ASN A 61 -4.60 -12.89 19.12
CA ASN A 61 -4.63 -13.78 20.28
C ASN A 61 -5.80 -14.77 20.21
N ALA A 62 -6.97 -14.34 19.75
CA ALA A 62 -8.11 -15.23 19.53
C ALA A 62 -7.79 -16.30 18.47
N LEU A 63 -7.10 -15.92 17.38
CA LEU A 63 -6.70 -16.83 16.30
C LEU A 63 -5.56 -17.79 16.69
N ALA A 64 -4.63 -17.33 17.53
CA ALA A 64 -3.46 -18.10 17.94
C ALA A 64 -3.80 -19.19 18.97
N ARG A 65 -4.89 -19.03 19.73
CA ARG A 65 -5.36 -20.05 20.68
C ARG A 65 -5.70 -21.33 19.94
N GLN A 66 -5.03 -22.42 20.30
CA GLN A 66 -5.48 -23.76 19.94
C GLN A 66 -6.55 -24.17 20.95
N HIS A 67 -7.69 -24.62 20.44
CA HIS A 67 -8.73 -25.20 21.29
C HIS A 67 -8.39 -26.67 21.51
N ASP A 68 -8.16 -27.04 22.77
CA ASP A 68 -7.86 -28.42 23.19
C ASP A 68 -9.00 -29.41 22.85
N GLU A 69 -10.23 -28.90 22.60
CA GLU A 69 -11.46 -29.68 22.41
C GLU A 69 -12.09 -29.51 21.01
N GLY A 70 -11.29 -29.62 19.93
CA GLY A 70 -11.85 -29.80 18.58
C GLY A 70 -12.56 -28.58 17.97
N GLY A 71 -12.29 -27.37 18.48
CA GLY A 71 -12.84 -26.13 17.94
C GLY A 71 -12.39 -25.81 16.50
N GLU A 72 -13.19 -25.00 15.80
CA GLU A 72 -12.83 -24.48 14.47
C GLU A 72 -11.70 -23.44 14.59
N THR A 73 -10.50 -23.76 14.07
CA THR A 73 -9.32 -22.88 14.14
C THR A 73 -8.69 -22.70 12.77
N VAL A 74 -7.87 -21.66 12.54
CA VAL A 74 -7.15 -21.54 11.26
C VAL A 74 -6.26 -22.77 10.94
N TRP A 75 -5.87 -23.53 11.98
CA TRP A 75 -5.03 -24.73 11.88
C TRP A 75 -5.73 -26.00 11.37
N ASN A 76 -7.07 -26.04 11.42
CA ASN A 76 -7.87 -27.15 10.90
C ASN A 76 -8.87 -26.70 9.83
N ALA A 77 -8.70 -25.50 9.27
CA ALA A 77 -9.51 -25.03 8.16
C ALA A 77 -9.19 -25.89 6.91
N PRO A 78 -10.23 -26.32 6.14
CA PRO A 78 -10.04 -27.16 4.97
C PRO A 78 -9.44 -26.39 3.78
N ASP A 79 -9.69 -25.08 3.70
CA ASP A 79 -9.22 -24.20 2.64
C ASP A 79 -9.05 -22.75 3.15
N MET A 80 -8.47 -21.90 2.31
CA MET A 80 -8.19 -20.50 2.67
C MET A 80 -9.46 -19.65 2.86
N PHE A 81 -10.60 -20.01 2.24
CA PHE A 81 -11.85 -19.28 2.44
C PHE A 81 -12.40 -19.53 3.84
N GLU A 82 -12.46 -20.79 4.28
CA GLU A 82 -12.87 -21.16 5.62
C GLU A 82 -11.90 -20.63 6.68
N ALA A 83 -10.60 -20.62 6.40
CA ALA A 83 -9.62 -19.97 7.26
C ALA A 83 -9.92 -18.46 7.40
N THR A 84 -10.24 -17.78 6.30
CA THR A 84 -10.60 -16.35 6.30
C THR A 84 -11.94 -16.10 7.01
N ARG A 85 -12.93 -17.00 6.88
CA ARG A 85 -14.19 -16.94 7.62
C ARG A 85 -13.95 -16.97 9.13
N ARG A 86 -12.98 -17.77 9.59
CA ARG A 86 -12.57 -17.84 11.00
C ARG A 86 -11.87 -16.57 11.47
N VAL A 87 -11.07 -15.93 10.61
CA VAL A 87 -10.54 -14.57 10.87
C VAL A 87 -11.68 -13.56 11.03
N GLY A 88 -12.67 -13.59 10.14
CA GLY A 88 -13.85 -12.73 10.23
C GLY A 88 -14.68 -12.96 11.49
N ALA A 89 -14.84 -14.21 11.92
CA ALA A 89 -15.50 -14.56 13.18
C ALA A 89 -14.74 -13.98 14.38
N ALA A 90 -13.41 -14.16 14.44
CA ALA A 90 -12.59 -13.60 15.50
C ALA A 90 -12.68 -12.07 15.59
N VAL A 91 -12.77 -11.36 14.45
CA VAL A 91 -13.01 -9.90 14.43
C VAL A 91 -14.35 -9.55 15.08
N ARG A 92 -15.42 -10.31 14.79
CA ARG A 92 -16.75 -10.07 15.37
C ARG A 92 -16.78 -10.39 16.86
N ASP A 93 -16.12 -11.44 17.30
CA ASP A 93 -16.03 -11.79 18.72
C ASP A 93 -15.34 -10.68 19.51
N VAL A 94 -14.20 -10.17 19.00
CA VAL A 94 -13.51 -9.02 19.62
C VAL A 94 -14.38 -7.76 19.57
N TYR A 95 -15.12 -7.52 18.47
CA TYR A 95 -16.08 -6.41 18.40
C TYR A 95 -17.13 -6.50 19.51
N HIS A 96 -17.70 -7.68 19.76
CA HIS A 96 -18.72 -7.86 20.80
C HIS A 96 -18.20 -7.56 22.21
N HIS A 97 -16.91 -7.82 22.47
CA HIS A 97 -16.29 -7.56 23.77
C HIS A 97 -15.77 -6.13 23.93
N GLU A 98 -15.12 -5.57 22.90
CA GLU A 98 -14.36 -4.32 23.02
C GLU A 98 -15.14 -3.08 22.54
N ALA A 99 -16.02 -3.23 21.54
CA ALA A 99 -16.67 -2.07 20.91
C ALA A 99 -17.56 -1.24 21.86
N PRO A 100 -18.30 -1.82 22.83
CA PRO A 100 -19.08 -1.02 23.78
C PRO A 100 -18.21 -0.06 24.61
N ALA A 101 -17.13 -0.58 25.20
CA ALA A 101 -16.22 0.21 26.03
C ALA A 101 -15.47 1.28 25.22
N LEU A 102 -15.02 0.93 24.00
CA LEU A 102 -14.40 1.89 23.09
C LEU A 102 -15.35 3.05 22.75
N ARG A 103 -16.63 2.73 22.46
CA ARG A 103 -17.64 3.74 22.14
C ARG A 103 -17.92 4.67 23.33
N GLU A 104 -17.96 4.15 24.55
CA GLU A 104 -18.11 4.97 25.77
C GLU A 104 -16.94 5.97 25.94
N GLN A 105 -15.75 5.62 25.47
CA GLN A 105 -14.57 6.49 25.47
C GLN A 105 -14.44 7.35 24.20
N GLY A 106 -15.43 7.33 23.30
CA GLY A 106 -15.41 8.09 22.05
C GLY A 106 -14.41 7.57 21.01
N VAL A 107 -14.02 6.30 21.09
CA VAL A 107 -13.09 5.63 20.17
C VAL A 107 -13.87 4.67 19.27
N ASP A 108 -13.67 4.77 17.96
CA ASP A 108 -14.27 3.83 17.01
C ASP A 108 -13.53 2.48 17.01
N PHE A 109 -14.30 1.39 16.92
CA PHE A 109 -13.73 0.07 16.65
C PHE A 109 -13.20 0.04 15.21
N ASN A 110 -11.89 -0.10 15.06
CA ASN A 110 -11.23 -0.09 13.76
C ASN A 110 -10.15 -1.16 13.66
N VAL A 111 -10.34 -2.09 12.73
CA VAL A 111 -9.33 -3.08 12.35
C VAL A 111 -9.48 -3.42 10.87
N ASN A 112 -8.38 -3.42 10.15
CA ASN A 112 -8.33 -3.95 8.78
C ASN A 112 -7.19 -4.95 8.71
N LEU A 113 -7.47 -6.10 8.10
CA LEU A 113 -6.52 -7.20 8.01
C LEU A 113 -6.33 -7.60 6.56
N ILE A 114 -5.12 -8.01 6.23
CA ILE A 114 -4.86 -8.79 5.02
C ILE A 114 -4.55 -10.22 5.48
N PHE A 115 -5.21 -11.20 4.90
CA PHE A 115 -4.98 -12.61 5.20
C PHE A 115 -4.77 -13.38 3.91
N GLY A 116 -3.64 -14.07 3.77
CA GLY A 116 -3.31 -14.78 2.54
C GLY A 116 -2.38 -15.95 2.76
N GLY A 117 -2.33 -16.87 1.82
CA GLY A 117 -1.56 -18.10 1.98
C GLY A 117 -1.95 -19.20 1.02
N GLN A 118 -1.56 -20.42 1.39
CA GLN A 118 -1.86 -21.66 0.69
C GLN A 118 -2.03 -22.81 1.68
N ILE A 119 -3.07 -23.63 1.47
CA ILE A 119 -3.36 -24.85 2.23
C ILE A 119 -3.36 -26.03 1.25
N GLY A 120 -2.52 -27.03 1.53
CA GLY A 120 -2.38 -28.25 0.74
C GLY A 120 -2.14 -27.97 -0.74
N ALA A 121 -2.98 -28.56 -1.59
CA ALA A 121 -2.91 -28.41 -3.04
C ALA A 121 -3.71 -27.22 -3.60
N GLU A 122 -4.34 -26.40 -2.74
CA GLU A 122 -5.10 -25.22 -3.19
C GLU A 122 -4.17 -24.20 -3.85
N ARG A 123 -4.71 -23.33 -4.72
CA ARG A 123 -3.96 -22.17 -5.21
C ARG A 123 -3.68 -21.18 -4.09
N CYS A 124 -2.69 -20.31 -4.28
CA CYS A 124 -2.48 -19.15 -3.41
C CYS A 124 -3.72 -18.24 -3.44
N ARG A 125 -4.20 -17.84 -2.26
CA ARG A 125 -5.35 -16.93 -2.09
C ARG A 125 -4.99 -15.80 -1.14
N LEU A 126 -5.64 -14.66 -1.34
CA LEU A 126 -5.36 -13.42 -0.62
C LEU A 126 -6.68 -12.67 -0.39
N PHE A 127 -6.91 -12.23 0.84
CA PHE A 127 -8.15 -11.61 1.28
C PHE A 127 -7.88 -10.32 2.04
N GLN A 128 -8.82 -9.38 1.94
CA GLN A 128 -8.91 -8.22 2.81
C GLN A 128 -10.12 -8.37 3.72
N VAL A 129 -9.90 -8.36 5.04
CA VAL A 129 -10.94 -8.47 6.06
C VAL A 129 -11.18 -7.09 6.68
N TYR A 130 -12.45 -6.68 6.73
CA TYR A 130 -12.89 -5.38 7.25
C TYR A 130 -13.33 -5.47 8.73
N SER A 131 -13.50 -4.33 9.39
CA SER A 131 -13.95 -4.24 10.80
C SER A 131 -15.28 -4.96 11.07
N ALA A 132 -16.13 -5.16 10.06
CA ALA A 132 -17.39 -5.92 10.20
C ALA A 132 -17.21 -7.45 10.12
N GLY A 133 -15.97 -7.93 9.94
CA GLY A 133 -15.60 -9.33 9.80
C GLY A 133 -15.99 -9.94 8.44
N ASN A 134 -16.56 -9.17 7.52
CA ASN A 134 -16.67 -9.57 6.11
C ASN A 134 -15.36 -9.33 5.38
N PHE A 135 -15.21 -9.94 4.21
CA PHE A 135 -13.97 -9.89 3.44
C PHE A 135 -14.21 -9.98 1.93
N ILE A 136 -13.21 -9.56 1.17
CA ILE A 136 -13.11 -9.74 -0.28
C ILE A 136 -11.84 -10.50 -0.64
N GLU A 137 -11.80 -11.12 -1.82
CA GLU A 137 -10.66 -11.88 -2.33
C GLU A 137 -9.99 -11.15 -3.50
N ALA A 138 -8.66 -11.22 -3.59
CA ALA A 138 -7.90 -10.70 -4.71
C ALA A 138 -8.17 -11.51 -5.99
N GLY A 139 -8.47 -10.81 -7.08
CA GLY A 139 -8.75 -11.39 -8.39
C GLY A 139 -7.52 -11.35 -9.31
N GLN A 140 -7.75 -11.57 -10.61
CA GLN A 140 -6.75 -11.26 -11.64
C GLN A 140 -6.71 -9.77 -11.98
N GLU A 141 -7.88 -9.10 -11.96
CA GLU A 141 -7.98 -7.66 -12.24
C GLU A 141 -7.40 -6.79 -11.13
N CYS A 142 -7.47 -7.28 -9.89
CA CYS A 142 -6.91 -6.62 -8.71
C CYS A 142 -6.07 -7.63 -7.92
N PRO A 143 -4.78 -7.78 -8.25
CA PRO A 143 -3.92 -8.81 -7.67
C PRO A 143 -3.33 -8.43 -6.31
N TYR A 144 -3.68 -7.29 -5.72
CA TYR A 144 -3.07 -6.83 -4.47
C TYR A 144 -4.06 -6.10 -3.56
N PHE A 145 -3.74 -6.08 -2.26
CA PHE A 145 -4.44 -5.28 -1.27
C PHE A 145 -3.48 -4.42 -0.47
N GLN A 146 -3.99 -3.29 0.01
CA GLN A 146 -3.29 -2.38 0.90
C GLN A 146 -4.18 -2.05 2.09
N ILE A 147 -3.59 -1.90 3.27
CA ILE A 147 -4.27 -1.44 4.49
C ILE A 147 -3.43 -0.37 5.19
N GLY A 148 -4.08 0.52 5.94
CA GLY A 148 -3.45 1.71 6.53
C GLY A 148 -3.30 2.88 5.54
N GLU A 149 -2.15 3.55 5.54
CA GLU A 149 -1.82 4.73 4.73
C GLU A 149 -1.48 4.37 3.26
N ALA A 150 -2.43 3.73 2.58
CA ALA A 150 -2.22 3.09 1.28
C ALA A 150 -2.01 4.05 0.08
N LYS A 151 -2.45 5.31 0.19
CA LYS A 151 -2.61 6.21 -0.97
C LYS A 151 -1.28 6.59 -1.64
N TYR A 152 -0.22 6.80 -0.86
CA TYR A 152 1.07 7.32 -1.35
C TYR A 152 1.80 6.29 -2.22
N GLY A 153 1.80 5.03 -1.79
CA GLY A 153 2.44 3.92 -2.48
C GLY A 153 1.61 3.28 -3.58
N LYS A 154 0.33 3.64 -3.73
CA LYS A 154 -0.58 3.02 -4.71
C LYS A 154 -0.17 3.23 -6.19
N PRO A 155 0.23 4.42 -6.65
CA PRO A 155 0.45 4.66 -8.08
C PRO A 155 1.53 3.79 -8.73
N ILE A 156 2.55 3.34 -7.99
CA ILE A 156 3.57 2.44 -8.55
C ILE A 156 3.05 1.00 -8.67
N LEU A 157 2.21 0.55 -7.73
CA LEU A 157 1.57 -0.76 -7.79
C LEU A 157 0.65 -0.84 -9.01
N ASP A 158 -0.20 0.18 -9.21
CA ASP A 158 -1.13 0.26 -10.36
C ASP A 158 -0.42 0.28 -11.72
N ARG A 159 0.84 0.75 -11.78
CA ARG A 159 1.61 0.86 -13.03
C ARG A 159 2.39 -0.39 -13.39
N VAL A 160 2.85 -1.14 -12.39
CA VAL A 160 3.85 -2.20 -12.56
C VAL A 160 3.28 -3.58 -12.26
N LEU A 161 2.45 -3.71 -11.22
CA LEU A 161 2.08 -5.00 -10.68
C LEU A 161 0.96 -5.64 -11.50
N ARG A 162 1.23 -6.83 -12.03
CA ARG A 162 0.32 -7.65 -12.83
C ARG A 162 0.37 -9.11 -12.34
N PRO A 163 -0.63 -9.96 -12.61
CA PRO A 163 -0.63 -11.35 -12.16
C PRO A 163 0.61 -12.16 -12.60
N ASP A 164 1.17 -11.84 -13.77
CA ASP A 164 2.35 -12.48 -14.38
C ASP A 164 3.69 -11.86 -13.94
N THR A 165 3.67 -10.82 -13.11
CA THR A 165 4.89 -10.23 -12.53
C THR A 165 5.63 -11.26 -11.67
N SER A 166 6.96 -11.35 -11.83
CA SER A 166 7.79 -12.23 -11.01
C SER A 166 7.79 -11.84 -9.53
N LEU A 167 8.05 -12.80 -8.63
CA LEU A 167 8.10 -12.53 -7.18
C LEU A 167 9.13 -11.45 -6.82
N ASP A 168 10.31 -11.47 -7.46
CA ASP A 168 11.38 -10.50 -7.22
C ASP A 168 11.00 -9.09 -7.66
N GLU A 169 10.35 -8.95 -8.83
CA GLU A 169 9.86 -7.67 -9.33
C GLU A 169 8.72 -7.13 -8.46
N ALA A 170 7.83 -8.00 -7.99
CA ALA A 170 6.76 -7.61 -7.09
C ALA A 170 7.29 -7.18 -5.71
N ALA A 171 8.29 -7.88 -5.16
CA ALA A 171 8.98 -7.47 -3.94
C ALA A 171 9.67 -6.10 -4.11
N LYS A 172 10.35 -5.88 -5.23
CA LYS A 172 10.92 -4.58 -5.59
C LYS A 172 9.86 -3.49 -5.69
N CYS A 173 8.74 -3.78 -6.35
CA CYS A 173 7.62 -2.85 -6.48
C CYS A 173 7.02 -2.48 -5.11
N ALA A 174 6.83 -3.45 -4.22
CA ALA A 174 6.37 -3.23 -2.86
C ALA A 174 7.34 -2.34 -2.05
N LEU A 175 8.66 -2.54 -2.19
CA LEU A 175 9.67 -1.71 -1.53
C LEU A 175 9.66 -0.25 -2.04
N ILE A 176 9.48 -0.04 -3.34
CA ILE A 176 9.34 1.31 -3.93
C ILE A 176 8.04 1.98 -3.46
N SER A 177 6.96 1.19 -3.39
CA SER A 177 5.68 1.64 -2.83
C SER A 177 5.86 2.10 -1.38
N MET A 178 6.60 1.34 -0.57
CA MET A 178 6.92 1.68 0.81
C MET A 178 7.83 2.92 0.92
N ASP A 179 8.84 3.09 0.07
CA ASP A 179 9.69 4.30 0.08
C ASP A 179 8.86 5.56 -0.16
N SER A 180 7.96 5.53 -1.14
CA SER A 180 7.06 6.65 -1.44
C SER A 180 6.22 7.01 -0.21
N THR A 181 5.66 6.01 0.48
CA THR A 181 4.88 6.22 1.70
C THR A 181 5.73 6.74 2.86
N LEU A 182 6.92 6.17 3.11
CA LEU A 182 7.83 6.60 4.18
C LEU A 182 8.26 8.07 4.02
N ARG A 183 8.46 8.53 2.78
CA ARG A 183 8.85 9.92 2.49
C ARG A 183 7.71 10.92 2.68
N SER A 184 6.48 10.48 2.46
CA SER A 184 5.31 11.37 2.44
C SER A 184 4.45 11.31 3.69
N ASN A 185 4.61 10.30 4.56
CA ASN A 185 3.80 10.14 5.75
C ASN A 185 4.62 9.60 6.94
N ILE A 186 4.82 10.45 7.95
CA ILE A 186 5.60 10.13 9.17
C ILE A 186 5.00 9.01 10.01
N SER A 187 3.73 8.67 9.79
CA SER A 187 3.02 7.65 10.55
C SER A 187 3.39 6.21 10.14
N VAL A 188 4.14 6.07 9.05
CA VAL A 188 4.71 4.80 8.56
C VAL A 188 6.21 4.81 8.87
N GLY A 189 6.77 3.66 9.25
CA GLY A 189 8.17 3.63 9.66
C GLY A 189 8.82 2.25 9.70
N LEU A 190 10.15 2.30 9.61
CA LEU A 190 11.05 1.16 9.76
C LEU A 190 11.07 0.62 11.21
N PRO A 191 11.48 -0.65 11.41
CA PRO A 191 11.82 -1.65 10.38
C PRO A 191 10.61 -2.15 9.57
N LEU A 192 10.86 -2.82 8.44
CA LEU A 192 9.85 -3.50 7.64
C LEU A 192 10.03 -5.02 7.77
N ASP A 193 8.93 -5.76 7.69
CA ASP A 193 8.95 -7.20 7.48
C ASP A 193 8.51 -7.51 6.04
N LEU A 194 9.38 -8.15 5.25
CA LEU A 194 9.14 -8.62 3.89
C LEU A 194 9.10 -10.14 3.88
N LEU A 195 8.02 -10.71 3.35
CA LEU A 195 7.88 -12.15 3.13
C LEU A 195 7.53 -12.41 1.67
N VAL A 196 8.28 -13.31 1.03
CA VAL A 196 8.00 -13.79 -0.32
C VAL A 196 7.79 -15.29 -0.27
N TYR A 197 6.66 -15.75 -0.81
CA TYR A 197 6.19 -17.12 -0.74
C TYR A 197 6.01 -17.70 -2.15
N ASP A 198 6.76 -18.75 -2.48
CA ASP A 198 6.58 -19.50 -3.73
C ASP A 198 5.41 -20.47 -3.65
N THR A 199 4.57 -20.50 -4.69
CA THR A 199 3.44 -21.44 -4.77
C THR A 199 3.91 -22.89 -4.63
N HIS A 200 3.15 -23.69 -3.88
CA HIS A 200 3.37 -25.11 -3.59
C HIS A 200 4.60 -25.42 -2.73
N SER A 201 5.32 -24.41 -2.23
CA SER A 201 6.43 -24.62 -1.31
C SER A 201 5.98 -25.13 0.07
N LEU A 202 4.76 -24.75 0.48
CA LEU A 202 4.12 -25.05 1.78
C LEU A 202 5.05 -24.85 2.99
N ARG A 203 5.96 -23.87 2.88
CA ARG A 203 6.81 -23.36 3.96
C ARG A 203 7.20 -21.92 3.64
N VAL A 204 7.64 -21.15 4.63
CA VAL A 204 8.21 -19.82 4.38
C VAL A 204 9.49 -19.98 3.57
N THR A 205 9.52 -19.41 2.37
CA THR A 205 10.67 -19.49 1.44
C THR A 205 11.67 -18.37 1.68
N HIS A 206 11.20 -17.12 1.74
CA HIS A 206 12.05 -15.95 1.94
C HIS A 206 11.42 -14.99 2.94
N PHE A 207 12.22 -14.56 3.92
CA PHE A 207 11.84 -13.53 4.89
C PHE A 207 13.01 -12.58 5.13
N ALA A 208 12.75 -11.28 5.20
CA ALA A 208 13.73 -10.27 5.52
C ALA A 208 13.14 -9.22 6.46
N SER A 209 13.90 -8.85 7.49
CA SER A 209 13.64 -7.67 8.30
C SER A 209 14.53 -6.54 7.81
N ILE A 210 13.93 -5.42 7.40
CA ILE A 210 14.58 -4.32 6.69
C ILE A 210 14.56 -3.09 7.61
N ASP A 211 15.71 -2.75 8.18
CA ASP A 211 15.88 -1.55 8.99
C ASP A 211 16.51 -0.39 8.18
N GLU A 212 16.94 0.66 8.88
CA GLU A 212 17.59 1.83 8.28
C GLU A 212 18.99 1.56 7.71
N HIS A 213 19.62 0.46 8.12
CA HIS A 213 20.97 0.07 7.73
C HIS A 213 20.98 -0.94 6.58
N ASN A 214 19.83 -1.47 6.19
CA ASN A 214 19.72 -2.41 5.08
C ASN A 214 20.27 -1.81 3.76
N GLU A 215 21.36 -2.38 3.26
CA GLU A 215 22.10 -1.88 2.10
C GLU A 215 21.26 -1.91 0.81
N TYR A 216 20.51 -3.00 0.60
CA TYR A 216 19.68 -3.16 -0.59
C TYR A 216 18.55 -2.12 -0.63
N PHE A 217 17.88 -1.90 0.50
CA PHE A 217 16.82 -0.89 0.57
C PHE A 217 17.39 0.52 0.39
N ARG A 218 18.55 0.84 0.99
CA ARG A 218 19.25 2.11 0.73
C ARG A 218 19.59 2.29 -0.75
N MET A 219 20.10 1.25 -1.40
CA MET A 219 20.44 1.25 -2.83
C MET A 219 19.20 1.53 -3.69
N ILE A 220 18.07 0.84 -3.46
CA ILE A 220 16.83 1.07 -4.22
C ILE A 220 16.36 2.50 -4.05
N ARG A 221 16.29 3.00 -2.80
CA ARG A 221 15.80 4.35 -2.50
C ARG A 221 16.64 5.44 -3.16
N GLY A 222 17.96 5.26 -3.20
CA GLY A 222 18.88 6.18 -3.88
C GLY A 222 18.69 6.14 -5.38
N THR A 223 18.84 4.94 -5.97
CA THR A 223 18.78 4.74 -7.43
C THR A 223 17.43 5.14 -8.01
N TRP A 224 16.33 4.77 -7.36
CA TRP A 224 14.98 5.12 -7.81
C TRP A 224 14.75 6.64 -7.82
N GLY A 225 15.15 7.32 -6.74
CA GLY A 225 15.01 8.77 -6.63
C GLY A 225 15.87 9.53 -7.65
N GLU A 226 17.06 9.03 -7.98
CA GLU A 226 17.91 9.61 -9.02
C GLU A 226 17.30 9.43 -10.41
N ARG A 227 16.88 8.21 -10.76
CA ARG A 227 16.28 7.91 -12.06
C ARG A 227 14.96 8.65 -12.29
N LEU A 228 14.14 8.82 -11.26
CA LEU A 228 12.91 9.62 -11.38
C LEU A 228 13.21 11.08 -11.71
N ARG A 229 14.25 11.69 -11.11
CA ARG A 229 14.65 13.07 -11.43
C ARG A 229 15.19 13.18 -12.84
N GLN A 230 15.97 12.18 -13.27
CA GLN A 230 16.47 12.12 -14.64
C GLN A 230 15.32 12.08 -15.65
N VAL A 231 14.39 11.12 -15.50
CA VAL A 231 13.22 11.00 -16.39
C VAL A 231 12.39 12.28 -16.37
N PHE A 232 12.20 12.90 -15.20
CA PHE A 232 11.46 14.17 -15.10
C PHE A 232 12.15 15.30 -15.88
N ALA A 233 13.48 15.42 -15.80
CA ALA A 233 14.23 16.43 -16.53
C ALA A 233 14.29 16.19 -18.06
N GLU A 234 14.03 14.96 -18.51
CA GLU A 234 13.92 14.60 -19.92
C GLU A 234 12.54 14.91 -20.51
N ILE A 235 11.53 15.21 -19.67
CA ILE A 235 10.20 15.61 -20.15
C ILE A 235 10.31 17.04 -20.72
N PRO A 236 9.88 17.27 -21.98
CA PRO A 236 9.89 18.61 -22.56
C PRO A 236 9.10 19.61 -21.73
N ASP A 237 9.58 20.85 -21.68
CA ASP A 237 8.87 21.93 -21.00
C ASP A 237 7.44 22.09 -21.56
N PRO A 238 6.47 22.48 -20.72
CA PRO A 238 5.12 22.76 -21.18
C PRO A 238 5.10 23.80 -22.29
N LEU A 239 4.47 23.45 -23.42
CA LEU A 239 4.22 24.41 -24.49
C LEU A 239 3.08 25.34 -24.08
N TRP A 240 3.41 26.60 -23.80
CA TRP A 240 2.43 27.63 -23.49
C TRP A 240 1.76 28.09 -24.79
N THR A 241 0.43 27.96 -24.86
CA THR A 241 -0.32 28.34 -26.06
C THR A 241 -0.54 29.84 -26.10
N ASN A 242 -0.01 30.48 -27.15
CA ASN A 242 -0.44 31.81 -27.54
C ASN A 242 -1.77 31.67 -28.33
N PRO A 243 -2.89 32.25 -27.86
CA PRO A 243 -4.18 32.16 -28.54
C PRO A 243 -4.15 32.66 -29.99
N ASP A 244 -3.23 33.57 -30.31
CA ASP A 244 -3.12 34.22 -31.61
C ASP A 244 -2.06 33.59 -32.53
N ALA A 245 -1.34 32.55 -32.07
CA ALA A 245 -0.32 31.87 -32.87
C ALA A 245 -0.93 30.81 -33.80
N PRO A 246 -0.49 30.72 -35.07
CA PRO A 246 -1.02 29.78 -36.05
C PRO A 246 -0.77 28.30 -35.70
N GLU A 247 0.17 28.01 -34.80
CA GLU A 247 0.53 26.65 -34.35
C GLU A 247 -0.02 26.29 -32.95
N SER A 248 -1.04 27.00 -32.48
CA SER A 248 -1.61 26.74 -31.15
C SER A 248 -2.16 25.31 -31.06
N LEU A 249 -1.67 24.54 -30.08
CA LEU A 249 -2.11 23.16 -29.79
C LEU A 249 -3.54 23.09 -29.22
N VAL A 250 -4.22 24.23 -29.06
CA VAL A 250 -5.55 24.26 -28.48
C VAL A 250 -6.66 24.25 -29.52
N PRO A 251 -7.76 23.49 -29.28
CA PRO A 251 -8.94 23.56 -30.13
C PRO A 251 -9.55 24.97 -30.15
N LEU A 252 -9.91 25.45 -31.34
CA LEU A 252 -10.52 26.77 -31.59
C LEU A 252 -11.79 27.05 -30.77
N SER A 253 -12.46 26.01 -30.27
CA SER A 253 -13.73 26.10 -29.54
C SER A 253 -13.60 26.27 -28.02
N ARG A 254 -12.39 26.27 -27.46
CA ARG A 254 -12.16 26.30 -26.01
C ARG A 254 -11.67 27.68 -25.56
N VAL A 255 -12.18 28.17 -24.43
CA VAL A 255 -11.70 29.41 -23.80
C VAL A 255 -10.40 29.09 -23.06
N HIS A 256 -9.28 29.71 -23.47
CA HIS A 256 -7.94 29.48 -22.90
C HIS A 256 -7.46 30.58 -21.98
N GLN A 257 -8.26 31.63 -21.82
CA GLN A 257 -7.96 32.71 -20.88
C GLN A 257 -8.40 32.32 -19.47
N PRO A 258 -7.63 32.70 -18.43
CA PRO A 258 -8.07 32.51 -17.07
C PRO A 258 -9.40 33.24 -16.84
N LEU A 259 -10.30 32.64 -16.06
CA LEU A 259 -11.48 33.35 -15.58
C LEU A 259 -11.00 34.48 -14.66
N ARG A 260 -11.20 35.73 -15.09
CA ARG A 260 -10.84 36.92 -14.31
C ARG A 260 -12.09 37.44 -13.61
N ALA A 261 -11.97 37.70 -12.31
CA ALA A 261 -12.96 38.51 -11.61
C ALA A 261 -12.59 39.99 -11.81
N GLU A 262 -13.47 40.76 -12.46
CA GLU A 262 -13.24 42.18 -12.71
C GLU A 262 -13.50 43.00 -11.43
N PRO A 263 -12.60 43.93 -11.06
CA PRO A 263 -12.89 44.91 -10.01
C PRO A 263 -14.05 45.82 -10.42
N VAL A 264 -14.89 46.21 -9.45
CA VAL A 264 -16.17 46.92 -9.67
C VAL A 264 -16.03 48.29 -10.37
N ASP A 265 -14.83 48.89 -10.41
CA ASP A 265 -14.60 50.26 -10.92
C ASP A 265 -13.36 50.41 -11.82
N THR A 266 -13.02 49.43 -12.66
CA THR A 266 -11.93 49.57 -13.65
C THR A 266 -12.38 49.27 -15.07
N LEU A 267 -12.03 50.16 -16.01
CA LEU A 267 -12.09 49.88 -17.46
C LEU A 267 -11.28 48.62 -17.75
N ALA A 268 -11.85 47.74 -18.59
CA ALA A 268 -11.29 46.43 -18.93
C ALA A 268 -9.77 46.53 -19.20
N PRO A 269 -8.92 45.93 -18.36
CA PRO A 269 -7.48 46.04 -18.53
C PRO A 269 -7.03 45.39 -19.85
N SER A 270 -6.33 46.16 -20.68
CA SER A 270 -5.56 45.64 -21.81
C SER A 270 -4.29 45.00 -21.27
N TYR A 271 -4.35 43.71 -20.94
CA TYR A 271 -3.16 42.96 -20.55
C TYR A 271 -2.23 42.78 -21.75
N ALA A 272 -0.95 43.13 -21.59
CA ALA A 272 0.08 42.75 -22.55
C ALA A 272 0.14 41.22 -22.69
N ALA A 273 0.54 40.72 -23.86
CA ALA A 273 0.77 39.29 -24.06
C ALA A 273 1.71 38.78 -22.95
N PRO A 274 1.34 37.71 -22.22
CA PRO A 274 2.18 37.18 -21.16
C PRO A 274 3.55 36.83 -21.74
N GLN A 275 4.61 37.22 -21.03
CA GLN A 275 5.98 36.83 -21.36
C GLN A 275 6.04 35.30 -21.45
N VAL A 276 6.50 34.78 -22.60
CA VAL A 276 6.76 33.36 -22.80
C VAL A 276 7.89 32.98 -21.85
N LEU A 277 7.56 32.36 -20.72
CA LEU A 277 8.56 31.72 -19.85
C LEU A 277 8.82 30.31 -20.38
N ALA A 278 9.66 30.25 -21.42
CA ALA A 278 10.40 29.07 -21.86
C ALA A 278 11.35 29.43 -23.02
N GLU A 279 12.26 30.37 -22.82
CA GLU A 279 13.51 30.39 -23.59
C GLU A 279 14.64 30.44 -22.57
N ASP A 280 15.29 29.30 -22.36
CA ASP A 280 16.62 29.27 -21.75
C ASP A 280 17.59 29.89 -22.77
N PRO A 281 18.21 31.06 -22.53
CA PRO A 281 19.11 31.70 -23.49
C PRO A 281 20.49 31.00 -23.57
N GLY A 282 20.54 29.68 -23.30
CA GLY A 282 21.72 29.01 -22.78
C GLY A 282 22.09 27.69 -23.44
N LYS A 283 21.86 27.50 -24.74
CA LYS A 283 22.53 26.45 -25.53
C LYS A 283 23.00 26.92 -26.90
N ASP A 284 23.76 28.01 -26.90
CA ASP A 284 24.89 28.10 -27.83
C ASP A 284 26.13 27.49 -27.14
N GLN A 285 26.32 26.18 -27.32
CA GLN A 285 27.66 25.62 -27.28
C GLN A 285 28.01 25.14 -28.69
N ALA A 286 28.71 26.03 -29.40
CA ALA A 286 29.55 25.66 -30.52
C ALA A 286 30.78 24.88 -30.00
N ASN A 287 31.12 23.84 -30.77
CA ASN A 287 32.20 22.83 -30.62
C ASN A 287 31.98 21.68 -29.64
#